data_AF-A0A453S102-F1
#
_entry.id   AF-A0A453S102-F1
#
_cell.length_a   1.000
_cell.length_b   1.000
_cell.length_c   1.000
_cell.angle_alpha   90.00
_cell.angle_beta   90.00
_cell.angle_gamma   90.00
#
_symmetry.space_group_name_H-M   'P 1'
#
loop_
_entity.id
_entity.type
_entity.pdbx_description
1 polymer ?
#
loop_
_entity_poly.entity_id
_entity_poly.type
_entity_poly.pdbx_seq_one_letter_code
_entity_poly.pdbx_strand_id
1 'polypeptide(L)'
;MNLASSRSHCVYIFSVQHGSTADDKVRAGKIVLVDLAGSEKVEKTGAEGRVLDEAKTINKSLSALGNVINALTTAKPNHVPYRDSKLTRILQDALGGSSRAALLCCCSPSSSNAPESLSTIRFGTRTKLIKTLPKLIPNEVDSVKKPTCYSHDQDDPRGRAPSKAGSSQSEVSDPSLDSYDHDDLRDRILSKLRLSLKEEDVDLLEELFVQEGIIFD
;
A
#
# COMPACT_ATOMS: atom_id res chain seq x y z
N MET A 1 17.66 -2.80 -23.28
CA MET A 1 16.35 -2.58 -22.65
C MET A 1 15.66 -3.92 -22.46
N ASN A 2 14.79 -4.04 -21.45
CA ASN A 2 14.25 -5.32 -20.99
C ASN A 2 13.29 -5.93 -22.03
N LEU A 3 13.50 -7.20 -22.40
CA LEU A 3 12.60 -7.95 -23.28
C LEU A 3 11.22 -8.16 -22.64
N ALA A 4 11.15 -8.09 -21.30
CA ALA A 4 9.96 -8.22 -20.48
C ALA A 4 9.51 -6.88 -19.85
N SER A 5 9.65 -5.75 -20.55
CA SER A 5 9.15 -4.46 -20.03
C SER A 5 7.63 -4.55 -19.76
N SER A 6 7.22 -4.19 -18.55
CA SER A 6 5.80 -4.12 -18.16
C SER A 6 5.10 -3.07 -19.01
N ARG A 7 4.18 -3.52 -19.88
CA ARG A 7 3.39 -2.64 -20.77
C ARG A 7 2.07 -2.17 -20.14
N SER A 8 1.93 -2.34 -18.84
CA SER A 8 0.75 -1.96 -18.07
C SER A 8 1.14 -1.66 -16.64
N HIS A 9 0.35 -0.82 -15.97
CA HIS A 9 0.43 -0.63 -14.53
C HIS A 9 -0.39 -1.72 -13.83
N CYS A 10 0.17 -2.34 -12.81
CA CYS A 10 -0.54 -3.30 -11.96
C CYS A 10 -0.86 -2.65 -10.61
N VAL A 11 -2.08 -2.86 -10.11
CA VAL A 11 -2.53 -2.35 -8.81
C VAL A 11 -3.15 -3.50 -8.03
N TYR A 12 -2.54 -3.87 -6.92
CA TYR A 12 -3.09 -4.81 -5.94
C TYR A 12 -3.64 -4.03 -4.75
N ILE A 13 -4.89 -4.29 -4.40
CA ILE A 13 -5.58 -3.64 -3.27
C ILE A 13 -5.91 -4.73 -2.25
N PHE A 14 -5.28 -4.66 -1.09
CA PHE A 14 -5.59 -5.50 0.05
C PHE A 14 -6.46 -4.71 1.01
N SER A 15 -7.63 -5.25 1.33
CA SER A 15 -8.52 -4.71 2.36
C SER A 15 -8.44 -5.62 3.57
N VAL A 16 -8.04 -5.05 4.71
CA VAL A 16 -7.91 -5.77 5.97
C VAL A 16 -8.99 -5.24 6.90
N GLN A 17 -9.75 -6.13 7.50
CA GLN A 17 -10.69 -5.81 8.56
C GLN A 17 -10.33 -6.62 9.79
N HIS A 18 -10.25 -5.94 10.94
CA HIS A 18 -10.00 -6.56 12.22
C HIS A 18 -11.14 -6.18 13.17
N GLY A 19 -11.96 -7.16 13.55
CA GLY A 19 -12.96 -6.97 14.59
C GLY A 19 -12.36 -7.25 15.96
N SER A 20 -12.42 -6.28 16.86
CA SER A 20 -12.13 -6.52 18.29
C SER A 20 -13.41 -6.99 18.98
N THR A 21 -13.36 -8.16 19.59
CA THR A 21 -14.46 -8.69 20.43
C THR A 21 -14.59 -7.95 21.75
N ALA A 22 -13.55 -7.24 22.19
CA ALA A 22 -13.54 -6.50 23.45
C ALA A 22 -14.31 -5.16 23.36
N ASP A 23 -14.22 -4.46 22.22
CA ASP A 23 -14.75 -3.10 22.07
C ASP A 23 -15.94 -3.00 21.10
N ASP A 24 -16.38 -4.13 20.52
CA ASP A 24 -17.34 -4.21 19.39
C ASP A 24 -17.00 -3.26 18.23
N LYS A 25 -15.72 -2.89 18.11
CA LYS A 25 -15.18 -2.03 17.05
C LYS A 25 -14.52 -2.88 15.99
N VAL A 26 -14.91 -2.65 14.75
CA VAL A 26 -14.14 -3.08 13.58
C VAL A 26 -13.11 -1.99 13.27
N ARG A 27 -11.90 -2.39 12.86
CA ARG A 27 -10.91 -1.51 12.26
C ARG A 27 -10.70 -1.96 10.84
N ALA A 28 -10.68 -1.01 9.91
CA ALA A 28 -10.40 -1.29 8.51
C ALA A 28 -9.07 -0.64 8.09
N GLY A 29 -8.31 -1.37 7.27
CA GLY A 29 -7.10 -0.90 6.63
C GLY A 29 -7.11 -1.24 5.15
N LYS A 30 -6.44 -0.43 4.35
CA LYS A 30 -6.27 -0.65 2.92
C LYS A 30 -4.80 -0.49 2.57
N ILE A 31 -4.21 -1.53 1.99
CA ILE A 31 -2.85 -1.49 1.43
C ILE A 31 -2.99 -1.52 -0.08
N VAL A 32 -2.35 -0.57 -0.76
CA VAL A 32 -2.31 -0.52 -2.22
C VAL A 32 -0.87 -0.70 -2.66
N LEU A 33 -0.59 -1.82 -3.32
CA LEU A 33 0.72 -2.08 -3.95
C LEU A 33 0.58 -1.80 -5.44
N VAL A 34 1.47 -0.95 -5.96
CA VAL A 34 1.43 -0.55 -7.37
C VAL A 34 2.76 -0.86 -8.02
N ASP A 35 2.72 -1.66 -9.08
CA ASP A 35 3.83 -1.87 -10.00
C ASP A 35 3.60 -1.02 -11.24
N LEU A 36 4.45 0.00 -11.42
CA LEU A 36 4.33 0.94 -12.52
C LEU A 36 5.08 0.42 -13.74
N ALA A 37 4.50 0.64 -14.92
CA ALA A 37 5.19 0.43 -16.18
C ALA A 37 6.46 1.29 -16.27
N GLY A 38 7.35 0.90 -17.19
CA GLY A 38 8.59 1.61 -17.44
C GLY A 38 8.39 3.06 -17.88
N SER A 39 9.24 3.97 -17.37
CA SER A 39 9.20 5.40 -17.67
C SER A 39 10.09 5.81 -18.84
N GLU A 40 10.62 4.84 -19.59
CA GLU A 40 11.54 5.08 -20.69
C GLU A 40 10.91 5.88 -21.83
N LYS A 41 11.75 6.73 -22.45
CA LYS A 41 11.38 7.43 -23.68
C LYS A 41 11.19 6.47 -24.83
N VAL A 42 10.05 6.58 -25.50
CA VAL A 42 9.71 5.74 -26.65
C VAL A 42 10.74 5.84 -27.78
N GLU A 43 11.36 7.02 -27.96
CA GLU A 43 12.43 7.26 -28.93
C GLU A 43 13.63 6.30 -28.80
N LYS A 44 13.93 5.83 -27.58
CA LYS A 44 15.04 4.89 -27.33
C LYS A 44 14.66 3.43 -27.59
N THR A 45 13.38 3.14 -27.73
CA THR A 45 12.87 1.76 -27.85
C THR A 45 12.90 1.24 -29.29
N GLY A 46 13.00 2.12 -30.29
CA GLY A 46 12.86 1.74 -31.70
C GLY A 46 11.48 1.16 -32.03
N ALA A 47 10.47 1.40 -31.18
CA ALA A 47 9.13 0.88 -31.38
C ALA A 47 8.43 1.56 -32.56
N GLU A 48 7.81 0.77 -33.44
CA GLU A 48 7.08 1.22 -34.61
C GLU A 48 5.62 0.74 -34.59
N GLY A 49 4.78 1.42 -35.37
CA GLY A 49 3.38 1.05 -35.58
C GLY A 49 2.59 0.90 -34.26
N ARG A 50 1.92 -0.25 -34.09
CA ARG A 50 1.07 -0.52 -32.91
C ARG A 50 1.82 -0.47 -31.58
N VAL A 51 3.11 -0.86 -31.57
CA VAL A 51 3.93 -0.87 -30.34
C VAL A 51 4.25 0.55 -29.90
N LEU A 52 4.45 1.47 -30.85
CA LEU A 52 4.63 2.90 -30.58
C LEU A 52 3.38 3.51 -29.93
N ASP A 53 2.19 3.17 -30.42
CA ASP A 53 0.92 3.68 -29.87
C ASP A 53 0.62 3.13 -28.47
N GLU A 54 0.98 1.88 -28.20
CA GLU A 54 0.94 1.28 -26.87
C GLU A 54 1.89 2.02 -25.91
N ALA A 55 3.15 2.21 -26.31
CA ALA A 55 4.17 2.90 -25.53
C ALA A 55 3.78 4.36 -25.21
N LYS A 56 3.16 5.07 -26.17
CA LYS A 56 2.60 6.41 -25.95
C LYS A 56 1.50 6.40 -24.88
N THR A 57 0.62 5.39 -24.91
CA THR A 57 -0.50 5.29 -23.96
C THR A 57 0.00 5.03 -22.55
N ILE A 58 1.00 4.15 -22.38
CA ILE A 58 1.68 3.90 -21.11
C ILE A 58 2.29 5.19 -20.57
N ASN A 59 3.09 5.88 -21.40
CA ASN A 59 3.75 7.12 -21.02
C ASN A 59 2.78 8.26 -20.72
N LYS A 60 1.57 8.26 -21.30
CA LYS A 60 0.52 9.24 -20.96
C LYS A 60 0.14 9.18 -19.48
N SER A 61 -0.04 7.97 -18.93
CA SER A 61 -0.41 7.80 -17.52
C SER A 61 0.71 8.15 -16.55
N LEU A 62 1.98 7.84 -16.88
CA LEU A 62 3.13 8.28 -16.09
C LEU A 62 3.36 9.80 -16.18
N SER A 63 3.10 10.40 -17.34
CA SER A 63 3.14 11.86 -17.51
C SER A 63 2.06 12.55 -16.68
N ALA A 64 0.83 12.02 -16.67
CA ALA A 64 -0.25 12.50 -15.81
C ALA A 64 0.13 12.39 -14.32
N LEU A 65 0.76 11.30 -13.91
CA LEU A 65 1.30 11.13 -12.56
C LEU A 65 2.33 12.20 -12.22
N GLY A 66 3.28 12.47 -13.12
CA GLY A 66 4.24 13.56 -12.97
C GLY A 66 3.59 14.94 -12.85
N ASN A 67 2.53 15.21 -13.61
CA ASN A 67 1.78 16.47 -13.55
C ASN A 67 1.05 16.64 -12.21
N VAL A 68 0.47 15.57 -11.66
CA VAL A 68 -0.14 15.57 -10.33
C VAL A 68 0.89 15.91 -9.26
N ILE A 69 2.07 15.27 -9.30
CA ILE A 69 3.16 15.53 -8.34
C ILE A 69 3.65 16.98 -8.45
N ASN A 70 3.81 17.50 -9.67
CA ASN A 70 4.20 18.89 -9.88
C ASN A 70 3.16 19.88 -9.31
N ALA A 71 1.88 19.62 -9.53
CA ALA A 71 0.81 20.45 -8.98
C ALA A 71 0.86 20.43 -7.45
N LEU A 72 0.95 19.24 -6.83
CA LEU A 72 0.97 19.08 -5.37
C LEU A 72 2.18 19.71 -4.69
N THR A 73 3.29 19.86 -5.40
CA THR A 73 4.55 20.42 -4.87
C THR A 73 4.72 21.91 -5.18
N THR A 74 3.80 22.50 -5.94
CA THR A 74 3.77 23.94 -6.20
C THR A 74 3.13 24.68 -5.03
N ALA A 75 3.58 25.91 -4.73
CA ALA A 75 3.14 26.67 -3.55
C ALA A 75 1.63 26.99 -3.48
N LYS A 76 0.94 27.06 -4.63
CA LYS A 76 -0.51 27.33 -4.72
C LYS A 76 -1.15 26.54 -5.87
N PRO A 77 -1.47 25.25 -5.67
CA PRO A 77 -2.22 24.51 -6.67
C PRO A 77 -3.69 24.94 -6.65
N ASN A 78 -4.18 25.54 -7.73
CA ASN A 78 -5.62 25.80 -7.89
C ASN A 78 -6.41 24.50 -8.16
N HIS A 79 -5.81 23.55 -8.89
CA HIS A 79 -6.42 22.29 -9.27
C HIS A 79 -5.33 21.24 -9.49
N VAL A 80 -5.51 20.04 -8.93
CA VAL A 80 -4.60 18.90 -9.15
C VAL A 80 -5.24 17.96 -10.17
N PRO A 81 -4.58 17.65 -11.30
CA PRO A 81 -5.18 16.96 -12.44
C PRO A 81 -5.28 15.43 -12.26
N TYR A 82 -5.85 14.94 -11.15
CA TYR A 82 -5.99 13.50 -10.92
C TYR A 82 -6.81 12.80 -12.00
N ARG A 83 -7.69 13.53 -12.70
CA ARG A 83 -8.59 12.99 -13.73
C ARG A 83 -7.92 12.68 -15.06
N ASP A 84 -6.69 13.14 -15.28
CA ASP A 84 -5.97 12.99 -16.55
C ASP A 84 -5.60 11.53 -16.86
N SER A 85 -5.60 10.65 -15.86
CA SER A 85 -5.46 9.20 -16.05
C SER A 85 -6.25 8.40 -15.01
N LYS A 86 -6.58 7.13 -15.33
CA LYS A 86 -7.19 6.21 -14.36
C LYS A 86 -6.23 5.92 -13.19
N LEU A 87 -4.93 5.82 -13.47
CA LEU A 87 -3.88 5.57 -12.48
C LEU A 87 -3.88 6.67 -11.40
N THR A 88 -3.85 7.93 -11.81
CA THR A 88 -3.84 9.08 -10.88
C THR A 88 -5.12 9.22 -10.07
N ARG A 89 -6.26 8.74 -10.58
CA ARG A 89 -7.51 8.66 -9.79
C ARG A 89 -7.44 7.58 -8.72
N ILE A 90 -6.88 6.43 -9.05
CA ILE A 90 -6.71 5.32 -8.10
C ILE A 90 -5.72 5.71 -6.99
N LEU A 91 -4.65 6.42 -7.35
CA LEU A 91 -3.59 6.85 -6.46
C LEU A 91 -3.88 8.16 -5.72
N GLN A 92 -5.05 8.75 -5.88
CA GLN A 92 -5.38 10.07 -5.31
C GLN A 92 -5.20 10.10 -3.79
N ASP A 93 -5.56 9.02 -3.08
CA ASP A 93 -5.40 8.93 -1.62
C ASP A 93 -3.92 8.92 -1.20
N ALA A 94 -3.05 8.31 -2.00
CA ALA A 94 -1.60 8.23 -1.76
C ALA A 94 -0.87 9.53 -2.13
N LEU A 95 -1.44 10.33 -3.04
CA LEU A 95 -0.83 11.55 -3.56
C LEU A 95 -1.53 12.77 -3.00
N GLY A 96 -1.27 13.10 -1.74
CA GLY A 96 -1.84 14.28 -1.06
C GLY A 96 -3.21 14.06 -0.41
N GLY A 97 -3.68 12.81 -0.36
CA GLY A 97 -4.91 12.42 0.30
C GLY A 97 -4.69 11.87 1.71
N SER A 98 -5.49 10.87 2.08
CA SER A 98 -5.56 10.29 3.43
C SER A 98 -4.79 8.98 3.63
N SER A 99 -3.88 8.63 2.73
CA SER A 99 -3.03 7.45 2.87
C SER A 99 -1.62 7.82 3.32
N ARG A 100 -0.96 6.92 4.05
CA ARG A 100 0.50 6.87 4.07
C ARG A 100 0.97 6.34 2.71
N ALA A 101 2.08 6.85 2.20
CA ALA A 101 2.60 6.47 0.89
C ALA A 101 4.12 6.37 0.94
N ALA A 102 4.66 5.33 0.31
CA ALA A 102 6.08 5.16 0.06
C ALA A 102 6.29 4.99 -1.44
N LEU A 103 7.41 5.51 -1.96
CA LEU A 103 7.80 5.40 -3.36
C LEU A 103 9.17 4.75 -3.46
N LEU A 104 9.24 3.61 -4.15
CA LEU A 104 10.50 2.95 -4.48
C LEU A 104 11.00 3.44 -5.85
N CYS A 105 12.17 4.09 -5.86
CA CYS A 105 12.78 4.62 -7.08
C CYS A 105 13.80 3.62 -7.66
N CYS A 106 13.38 2.80 -8.62
CA CYS A 106 14.26 1.83 -9.29
C CYS A 106 15.12 2.52 -10.37
N CYS A 107 16.44 2.53 -10.18
CA CYS A 107 17.39 3.20 -11.08
C CYS A 107 18.39 2.21 -11.68
N SER A 108 18.82 2.45 -12.92
CA SER A 108 19.89 1.67 -13.54
C SER A 108 21.26 2.27 -13.16
N PRO A 109 22.26 1.43 -12.82
CA PRO A 109 23.63 1.89 -12.56
C PRO A 109 24.43 2.18 -13.85
N SER A 110 23.90 1.85 -15.02
CA SER A 110 24.61 2.05 -16.29
C SER A 110 24.65 3.52 -16.72
N SER A 111 25.82 3.98 -17.18
CA SER A 111 26.00 5.34 -17.74
C SER A 111 25.08 5.62 -18.92
N SER A 112 24.77 4.60 -19.74
CA SER A 112 23.84 4.72 -20.87
C SER A 112 22.40 5.10 -20.45
N ASN A 113 22.03 4.78 -19.21
CA ASN A 113 20.73 5.08 -18.61
C ASN A 113 20.77 6.26 -17.64
N ALA A 114 21.91 6.93 -17.47
CA ALA A 114 22.05 8.05 -16.53
C ALA A 114 20.98 9.14 -16.68
N PRO A 115 20.56 9.53 -17.91
CA PRO A 115 19.47 10.51 -18.06
C PRO A 115 18.12 10.04 -17.50
N GLU A 116 17.79 8.75 -17.63
CA GLU A 116 16.55 8.18 -17.11
C GLU A 116 16.63 8.02 -15.58
N SER A 117 17.75 7.49 -15.07
CA SER A 117 17.99 7.39 -13.62
C SER A 117 17.90 8.76 -12.94
N LEU A 118 18.47 9.82 -13.55
CA LEU A 118 18.34 11.19 -13.05
C LEU A 118 16.89 11.68 -13.07
N SER A 119 16.11 11.33 -14.10
CA SER A 119 14.68 11.64 -14.18
C SER A 119 13.92 11.01 -13.01
N THR A 120 14.16 9.71 -12.74
CA THR A 120 13.56 8.95 -11.64
C THR A 120 13.91 9.55 -10.28
N ILE A 121 15.18 9.89 -10.05
CA ILE A 121 15.62 10.51 -8.78
C ILE A 121 14.93 11.86 -8.58
N ARG A 122 14.91 12.73 -9.60
CA ARG A 122 14.21 14.04 -9.53
C ARG A 122 12.71 13.89 -9.31
N PHE A 123 12.10 12.84 -9.87
CA PHE A 123 10.71 12.49 -9.61
C PHE A 123 10.51 12.10 -8.14
N GLY A 124 11.38 11.24 -7.58
CA GLY A 124 11.37 10.87 -6.17
C GLY A 124 11.55 12.07 -5.23
N THR A 125 12.52 12.94 -5.51
CA THR A 125 12.77 14.15 -4.72
C THR A 125 11.56 15.07 -4.65
N ARG A 126 10.84 15.25 -5.78
CA ARG A 126 9.58 16.02 -5.78
C ARG A 126 8.48 15.29 -5.01
N THR A 127 8.33 13.99 -5.24
CA THR A 127 7.29 13.18 -4.57
C THR A 127 7.43 13.23 -3.06
N LYS A 128 8.67 13.25 -2.53
CA LYS A 128 8.95 13.40 -1.10
C LYS A 128 8.37 14.68 -0.47
N LEU A 129 8.12 15.72 -1.27
CA LEU A 129 7.55 16.99 -0.78
C LEU A 129 6.02 16.98 -0.70
N ILE A 130 5.35 15.94 -1.18
CA ILE A 130 3.90 15.81 -1.10
C ILE A 130 3.49 15.61 0.35
N LYS A 131 2.55 16.44 0.81
CA LYS A 131 1.98 16.34 2.15
C LYS A 131 0.72 15.49 2.12
N THR A 132 0.73 14.38 2.85
CA THR A 132 -0.46 13.54 3.10
C THR A 132 -1.04 13.83 4.48
N LEU A 133 -2.33 13.59 4.66
CA LEU A 133 -3.00 13.66 5.96
C LEU A 133 -3.66 12.30 6.27
N PRO A 134 -2.87 11.29 6.70
CA PRO A 134 -3.40 9.96 7.00
C PRO A 134 -4.57 10.03 7.99
N LYS A 135 -5.66 9.34 7.67
CA LYS A 135 -6.84 9.25 8.55
C LYS A 135 -7.17 7.79 8.82
N LEU A 136 -7.58 7.49 10.05
CA LEU A 136 -8.23 6.23 10.35
C LEU A 136 -9.51 6.14 9.53
N ILE A 137 -9.72 5.01 8.86
CA ILE A 137 -10.94 4.74 8.10
C ILE A 137 -12.06 4.58 9.14
N PRO A 138 -13.01 5.54 9.26
CA PRO A 138 -14.09 5.44 10.23
C PRO A 138 -15.04 4.32 9.83
N ASN A 139 -15.62 3.67 10.82
CA ASN A 139 -16.62 2.63 10.60
C ASN A 139 -17.91 3.28 10.06
N GLU A 140 -18.15 3.19 8.75
CA GLU A 140 -19.51 3.18 8.22
C GLU A 140 -19.85 1.74 7.84
N VAL A 141 -20.34 0.99 8.83
CA VAL A 141 -21.15 -0.20 8.56
C VAL A 141 -22.19 -0.31 9.67
N ASP A 142 -23.42 0.06 9.32
CA ASP A 142 -24.63 -0.45 9.94
C ASP A 142 -24.48 -1.97 10.15
N SER A 143 -24.53 -2.39 11.41
CA SER A 143 -24.79 -3.76 11.89
C SER A 143 -24.62 -4.89 10.87
N VAL A 144 -23.41 -5.11 10.34
CA VAL A 144 -23.13 -6.31 9.56
C VAL A 144 -23.02 -7.47 10.53
N LYS A 145 -23.98 -8.40 10.45
CA LYS A 145 -24.04 -9.63 11.24
C LYS A 145 -22.66 -10.32 11.21
N LYS A 146 -22.13 -10.61 12.40
CA LYS A 146 -20.84 -11.28 12.61
C LYS A 146 -20.68 -12.47 11.65
N PRO A 147 -19.54 -12.61 10.95
CA PRO A 147 -19.27 -13.82 10.19
C PRO A 147 -19.18 -14.98 11.19
N THR A 148 -20.10 -15.93 11.09
CA THR A 148 -20.02 -17.20 11.79
C THR A 148 -18.75 -17.90 11.35
N CYS A 149 -17.81 -18.07 12.27
CA CYS A 149 -16.72 -19.02 12.08
C CYS A 149 -17.35 -20.39 11.79
N TYR A 150 -16.89 -21.06 10.73
CA TYR A 150 -17.25 -22.44 10.46
C TYR A 150 -16.67 -23.30 11.59
N SER A 151 -17.51 -23.62 12.58
CA SER A 151 -17.25 -24.75 13.46
C SER A 151 -17.36 -26.01 12.61
N HIS A 152 -16.33 -26.83 12.66
CA HIS A 152 -16.36 -28.19 12.16
C HIS A 152 -17.38 -28.95 13.03
N ASP A 153 -18.61 -29.08 12.53
CA ASP A 153 -19.64 -29.88 13.21
C ASP A 153 -19.22 -31.36 13.16
N GLN A 154 -18.92 -31.92 14.34
CA GLN A 154 -19.03 -33.36 14.55
C GLN A 154 -20.46 -33.62 15.02
N ASP A 155 -21.18 -34.40 14.22
CA ASP A 155 -22.52 -34.90 14.51
C ASP A 155 -22.55 -35.68 15.85
N ASP A 156 -23.17 -35.12 16.90
CA ASP A 156 -23.71 -35.89 18.04
C ASP A 156 -25.23 -35.64 18.17
N PRO A 157 -26.08 -36.65 17.90
CA PRO A 157 -27.52 -36.47 17.80
C PRO A 157 -28.20 -36.71 19.16
N ARG A 158 -28.06 -35.82 20.14
CA ARG A 158 -28.91 -35.83 21.35
C ARG A 158 -29.22 -34.40 21.81
N GLY A 159 -30.47 -33.98 21.59
CA GLY A 159 -30.90 -32.59 21.76
C GLY A 159 -31.17 -32.11 23.18
N ARG A 160 -31.18 -30.78 23.33
CA ARG A 160 -32.15 -30.01 24.16
C ARG A 160 -32.01 -28.50 23.90
N ALA A 161 -33.14 -27.80 23.82
CA ALA A 161 -33.26 -26.34 23.68
C ALA A 161 -32.96 -25.58 25.00
N PRO A 162 -32.76 -24.23 24.97
CA PRO A 162 -31.94 -23.50 25.92
C PRO A 162 -32.72 -22.90 27.11
N SER A 163 -32.06 -22.74 28.25
CA SER A 163 -32.56 -22.02 29.42
C SER A 163 -31.76 -20.74 29.69
N LYS A 164 -32.50 -19.63 29.76
CA LYS A 164 -32.07 -18.28 30.16
C LYS A 164 -31.67 -18.23 31.64
N ALA A 165 -30.62 -17.48 31.95
CA ALA A 165 -30.33 -16.73 33.19
C ALA A 165 -28.89 -16.21 33.03
N GLY A 166 -28.44 -15.06 33.51
CA GLY A 166 -28.91 -14.10 34.49
C GLY A 166 -27.70 -13.21 34.77
N SER A 167 -27.95 -11.93 34.99
CA SER A 167 -26.97 -10.89 35.31
C SER A 167 -26.21 -11.18 36.61
N SER A 168 -24.89 -10.97 36.60
CA SER A 168 -24.12 -10.63 37.80
C SER A 168 -22.91 -9.78 37.40
N GLN A 169 -22.90 -8.54 37.88
CA GLN A 169 -21.73 -7.66 37.89
C GLN A 169 -20.67 -8.25 38.83
N SER A 170 -19.42 -8.25 38.41
CA SER A 170 -18.27 -8.26 39.31
C SER A 170 -17.20 -7.37 38.70
N GLU A 171 -17.00 -6.21 39.33
CA GLU A 171 -15.81 -5.39 39.16
C GLU A 171 -14.59 -6.24 39.50
N VAL A 172 -13.78 -6.53 38.48
CA VAL A 172 -12.42 -7.04 38.66
C VAL A 172 -11.52 -6.08 37.90
N SER A 173 -10.91 -5.18 38.65
CA SER A 173 -9.71 -4.47 38.25
C SER A 173 -8.60 -5.50 38.06
N ASP A 174 -8.14 -5.72 36.84
CA ASP A 174 -6.81 -6.27 36.54
C ASP A 174 -6.39 -5.94 35.09
N PRO A 175 -5.10 -6.08 34.73
CA PRO A 175 -4.32 -5.13 33.95
C PRO A 175 -4.05 -5.77 32.58
N SER A 176 -2.98 -5.37 31.89
CA SER A 176 -2.50 -5.95 30.63
C SER A 176 -3.36 -5.68 29.38
N LEU A 177 -3.01 -4.57 28.73
CA LEU A 177 -3.06 -4.44 27.28
C LEU A 177 -2.16 -5.53 26.68
N ASP A 178 -2.75 -6.54 26.04
CA ASP A 178 -1.97 -7.52 25.29
C ASP A 178 -1.28 -6.86 24.10
N SER A 179 0.04 -6.78 24.24
CA SER A 179 1.04 -6.52 23.23
C SER A 179 0.97 -7.60 22.15
N TYR A 180 0.54 -7.23 20.94
CA TYR A 180 1.05 -7.95 19.78
C TYR A 180 2.56 -7.72 19.76
N ASP A 181 3.35 -8.80 19.85
CA ASP A 181 4.80 -8.73 19.78
C ASP A 181 5.20 -8.16 18.41
N HIS A 182 5.42 -6.85 18.37
CA HIS A 182 5.84 -6.15 17.16
C HIS A 182 7.17 -6.69 16.64
N ASP A 183 7.98 -7.22 17.56
CA ASP A 183 9.24 -7.92 17.30
C ASP A 183 9.04 -9.20 16.46
N ASP A 184 8.01 -10.02 16.74
CA ASP A 184 7.78 -11.27 15.99
C ASP A 184 7.38 -11.00 14.53
N LEU A 185 6.57 -9.96 14.29
CA LEU A 185 6.20 -9.57 12.93
C LEU A 185 7.39 -9.00 12.16
N ARG A 186 8.20 -8.15 12.81
CA ARG A 186 9.44 -7.58 12.27
C ARG A 186 10.39 -8.70 11.85
N ASP A 187 10.70 -9.60 12.77
CA ASP A 187 11.63 -10.71 12.53
C ASP A 187 11.16 -11.61 11.40
N ARG A 188 9.85 -11.89 11.33
CA ARG A 188 9.28 -12.71 10.27
C ARG A 188 9.34 -12.05 8.90
N ILE A 189 9.19 -10.72 8.82
CA ILE A 189 9.33 -9.98 7.56
C ILE A 189 10.79 -9.98 7.10
N LEU A 190 11.71 -9.61 7.98
CA LEU A 190 13.14 -9.54 7.69
C LEU A 190 13.71 -10.91 7.29
N SER A 191 13.31 -11.97 8.01
CA SER A 191 13.70 -13.35 7.69
C SER A 191 13.29 -13.75 6.27
N LYS A 192 12.09 -13.36 5.82
CA LYS A 192 11.65 -13.62 4.45
C LYS A 192 12.40 -12.80 3.42
N LEU A 193 12.71 -11.54 3.71
CA LEU A 193 13.49 -10.69 2.79
C LEU A 193 14.90 -11.23 2.60
N ARG A 194 15.56 -11.69 3.68
CA ARG A 194 16.90 -12.33 3.65
C ARG A 194 16.97 -13.61 2.81
N LEU A 195 15.84 -14.28 2.54
CA LEU A 195 15.79 -15.42 1.61
C LEU A 195 15.87 -15.00 0.14
N SER A 196 15.62 -13.73 -0.18
CA SER A 196 15.41 -13.25 -1.55
C SER A 196 16.34 -12.10 -1.97
N LEU A 197 16.97 -11.43 -1.00
CA LEU A 197 17.82 -10.26 -1.18
C LEU A 197 19.16 -10.46 -0.48
N LYS A 198 20.16 -9.67 -0.87
CA LYS A 198 21.45 -9.65 -0.16
C LYS A 198 21.26 -9.03 1.21
N GLU A 199 22.06 -9.46 2.17
CA GLU A 199 22.01 -9.00 3.56
C GLU A 199 22.11 -7.47 3.66
N GLU A 200 23.07 -6.87 2.93
CA GLU A 200 23.25 -5.40 2.84
C GLU A 200 21.98 -4.65 2.36
N ASP A 201 21.24 -5.23 1.40
CA ASP A 201 20.01 -4.61 0.87
C ASP A 201 18.86 -4.74 1.88
N VAL A 202 18.82 -5.82 2.67
CA VAL A 202 17.81 -6.03 3.71
C VAL A 202 18.04 -5.10 4.89
N ASP A 203 19.28 -4.91 5.31
CA ASP A 203 19.62 -4.01 6.42
C ASP A 203 19.27 -2.55 6.07
N LEU A 204 19.53 -2.13 4.83
CA LEU A 204 19.11 -0.82 4.35
C LEU A 204 17.58 -0.68 4.31
N LEU A 205 16.86 -1.73 3.89
CA LEU A 205 15.40 -1.73 3.89
C LEU A 205 14.83 -1.69 5.32
N GLU A 206 15.45 -2.38 6.26
CA GLU A 206 15.09 -2.35 7.67
C GLU A 206 15.21 -0.93 8.23
N GLU A 207 16.36 -0.27 8.03
CA GLU A 207 16.60 1.10 8.47
C GLU A 207 15.56 2.08 7.88
N LEU A 208 15.28 1.95 6.57
CA LEU A 208 14.26 2.76 5.90
C LEU A 208 12.85 2.48 6.42
N PHE A 209 12.52 1.22 6.71
CA PHE A 209 11.20 0.85 7.22
C PHE A 209 10.98 1.34 8.64
N VAL A 210 12.00 1.34 9.49
CA VAL A 210 11.94 1.95 10.83
C VAL A 210 11.80 3.47 10.73
N GLN A 211 12.64 4.13 9.91
CA GLN A 211 12.60 5.58 9.73
C GLN A 211 11.24 6.08 9.22
N GLU A 212 10.61 5.33 8.32
CA GLU A 212 9.30 5.68 7.77
C GLU A 212 8.13 5.16 8.64
N GLY A 213 8.40 4.51 9.77
CA GLY A 213 7.41 3.96 10.70
C GLY A 213 6.53 2.86 10.09
N ILE A 214 7.10 2.07 9.19
CA ILE A 214 6.50 0.90 8.54
C ILE A 214 6.69 -0.33 9.43
N ILE A 215 7.88 -0.45 10.04
CA ILE A 215 8.19 -1.40 11.11
C ILE A 215 8.41 -0.58 12.38
N PHE A 216 8.02 -1.14 13.53
CA PHE A 216 8.19 -0.51 14.84
C PHE A 216 9.42 -1.12 15.53
N ASP A 217 10.15 -0.29 16.27
CA ASP A 217 11.24 -0.71 17.16
C ASP A 217 10.72 -1.41 18.42
#